data_AF-A0A933H6W6-F1
#
_entry.id   AF-A0A933H6W6-F1
#
_cell.length_a   1.000
_cell.length_b   1.000
_cell.length_c   1.000
_cell.angle_alpha   90.00
_cell.angle_beta   90.00
_cell.angle_gamma   90.00
#
_symmetry.space_group_name_H-M   'P 1'
#
loop_
_entity.id
_entity.type
_entity.pdbx_description
1 polymer ?
#
loop_
_entity_poly.entity_id
_entity_poly.type
_entity_poly.pdbx_seq_one_letter_code
_entity_poly.pdbx_strand_id
1 'polypeptide(L)' 'NPKLMCHVNVIPLNPTHDYAGAASERERVDQFKNILDASGIPCTVRVRRGIDIDAGCGQLRIKASNP' A
#
# COMPACT_ATOMS: atom_id res chain seq x y z
N ASN A 1 12.94 2.32 26.23
CA ASN A 1 12.42 1.53 25.09
C ASN A 1 13.11 2.01 23.82
N PRO A 2 14.02 1.25 23.18
CA PRO A 2 14.72 1.75 21.99
C PRO A 2 13.71 1.95 20.86
N LYS A 3 13.69 3.16 20.29
CA LYS A 3 12.83 3.49 19.17
C LYS A 3 13.33 2.71 17.93
N LEU A 4 12.47 1.90 17.33
CA LEU A 4 12.81 1.14 16.12
C LEU A 4 13.12 2.13 14.98
N MET A 5 14.37 2.14 14.49
CA MET A 5 14.78 2.96 13.35
C MET A 5 14.22 2.33 12.07
N CYS A 6 13.03 2.75 11.69
CA CYS A 6 12.33 2.25 10.51
C CYS A 6 11.64 3.38 9.75
N HIS A 7 11.25 3.06 8.52
CA HIS A 7 10.42 3.91 7.68
C HIS A 7 9.20 3.10 7.24
N VAL A 8 8.01 3.69 7.33
CA VAL A 8 6.76 3.02 6.93
C VAL A 8 6.35 3.50 5.55
N ASN A 9 6.22 2.56 4.63
CA ASN A 9 5.65 2.80 3.30
C ASN A 9 4.19 2.32 3.29
N VAL A 10 3.25 3.25 3.38
CA VAL A 10 1.82 2.95 3.31
C VAL A 10 1.44 2.74 1.84
N ILE A 11 0.95 1.54 1.52
CA ILE A 11 0.49 1.18 0.18
C ILE A 11 -1.03 1.05 0.25
N PRO A 12 -1.80 1.99 -0.32
CA PRO A 12 -3.23 1.80 -0.49
C PRO A 12 -3.48 0.54 -1.32
N LEU A 13 -4.35 -0.33 -0.85
CA LEU A 13 -4.64 -1.59 -1.52
C LEU A 13 -4.97 -1.36 -3.00
N ASN A 14 -4.35 -2.13 -3.88
CA ASN A 14 -4.72 -2.18 -5.29
C ASN A 14 -5.81 -3.24 -5.46
N PRO A 15 -6.79 -3.01 -6.34
CA PRO A 15 -7.78 -4.04 -6.63
C PRO A 15 -7.09 -5.29 -7.19
N THR A 16 -7.41 -6.45 -6.61
CA THR A 16 -6.94 -7.76 -7.09
C THR A 16 -8.13 -8.70 -7.24
N HIS A 17 -8.00 -9.74 -8.05
CA HIS A 17 -9.09 -10.68 -8.29
C HIS A 17 -9.36 -11.61 -7.09
N ASP A 18 -8.34 -11.93 -6.29
CA ASP A 18 -8.43 -12.95 -5.23
C ASP A 18 -8.73 -12.36 -3.84
N TYR A 19 -8.80 -11.03 -3.72
CA TYR A 19 -9.05 -10.37 -2.46
C TYR A 19 -10.18 -9.35 -2.60
N ALA A 20 -11.26 -9.56 -1.86
CA ALA A 20 -12.45 -8.73 -1.90
C ALA A 20 -12.32 -7.41 -1.10
N GLY A 21 -11.19 -7.17 -0.45
CA GLY A 21 -10.96 -5.93 0.28
C GLY A 21 -10.84 -4.72 -0.65
N ALA A 22 -11.18 -3.56 -0.13
CA ALA A 22 -11.01 -2.28 -0.81
C ALA A 22 -9.91 -1.45 -0.16
N ALA A 23 -9.45 -0.46 -0.89
CA ALA A 23 -8.55 0.54 -0.34
C ALA A 23 -9.25 1.37 0.73
N SER A 24 -8.49 1.78 1.75
CA SER A 24 -8.95 2.78 2.71
C SER A 24 -9.24 4.11 2.01
N GLU A 25 -10.25 4.81 2.50
CA GLU A 25 -10.52 6.20 2.14
C GLU A 25 -9.30 7.09 2.39
N ARG A 26 -9.15 8.13 1.55
CA ARG A 26 -7.97 9.01 1.61
C ARG A 26 -7.79 9.62 3.00
N GLU A 27 -8.88 10.07 3.62
CA GLU A 27 -8.86 10.64 4.96
C GLU A 27 -8.30 9.67 6.00
N ARG A 28 -8.68 8.38 5.94
CA ARG A 28 -8.16 7.36 6.87
C ARG A 28 -6.66 7.10 6.66
N VAL A 29 -6.20 7.13 5.42
CA VAL A 29 -4.77 7.00 5.08
C VAL A 29 -3.99 8.19 5.65
N ASP A 30 -4.51 9.40 5.49
CA ASP A 30 -3.87 10.62 5.99
C ASP A 30 -3.88 10.66 7.53
N GLN A 31 -4.97 10.24 8.19
CA GLN A 31 -5.03 10.07 9.64
C GLN A 31 -3.98 9.06 10.14
N PHE A 32 -3.85 7.91 9.47
CA PHE A 32 -2.84 6.90 9.83
C PHE A 32 -1.41 7.45 9.71
N LYS A 33 -1.11 8.17 8.63
CA LYS A 33 0.18 8.85 8.45
C LYS A 33 0.44 9.85 9.58
N ASN A 34 -0.56 10.67 9.95
CA ASN A 34 -0.41 11.67 11.01
C ASN A 34 -0.11 11.03 12.37
N ILE A 35 -0.68 9.86 12.66
CA ILE A 35 -0.38 9.10 13.90
C ILE A 35 1.08 8.65 13.93
N LEU A 36 1.60 8.16 12.80
CA LEU A 36 3.01 7.75 12.69
C LEU A 36 3.97 8.95 12.80
N ASP A 37 3.64 10.05 12.13
CA ASP A 37 4.42 11.29 12.18
C ASP A 37 4.45 11.86 13.61
N ALA A 38 3.32 11.86 14.32
CA ALA A 38 3.23 12.29 15.72
C ALA A 38 4.05 11.39 16.66
N SER A 39 4.22 10.12 16.30
CA SER A 39 5.08 9.17 17.00
C SER A 39 6.57 9.31 16.58
N GLY A 40 6.86 10.20 15.64
CA GLY A 40 8.17 10.43 15.04
C GLY A 40 8.69 9.21 14.27
N ILE A 41 7.79 8.48 13.61
CA ILE A 41 8.10 7.38 12.70
C ILE A 41 7.93 7.92 11.27
N PRO A 42 9.02 8.05 10.48
CA PRO A 42 8.94 8.48 9.10
C PRO A 42 7.98 7.63 8.27
N CYS A 43 7.06 8.29 7.55
CA CYS A 43 6.02 7.62 6.79
C CYS A 43 5.76 8.28 5.43
N THR A 44 5.64 7.46 4.38
CA THR A 44 5.23 7.91 3.04
C THR A 44 4.07 7.08 2.50
N VAL A 45 3.10 7.74 1.88
CA VAL A 45 2.01 7.07 1.15
C VAL A 45 2.44 6.90 -0.29
N ARG A 46 2.46 5.65 -0.77
CA ARG A 46 2.88 5.33 -2.13
C ARG A 46 1.82 5.77 -3.14
N VAL A 47 2.24 6.55 -4.14
CA VAL A 47 1.40 6.91 -5.29
C VAL A 47 1.18 5.67 -6.16
N ARG A 48 -0.09 5.37 -6.46
CA ARG A 48 -0.45 4.27 -7.36
C ARG A 48 0.02 4.57 -8.78
N ARG A 49 0.56 3.55 -9.45
CA ARG A 49 0.98 3.60 -10.86
C ARG A 49 0.66 2.25 -11.51
N GLY A 50 0.25 2.27 -12.77
CA GLY A 50 0.01 1.07 -13.58
C GLY A 50 -1.20 0.22 -13.15
N ILE A 51 -2.16 0.79 -12.41
CA ILE A 51 -3.39 0.08 -12.00
C ILE A 51 -4.31 -0.18 -13.18
N ASP A 52 -4.32 0.75 -14.12
CA ASP A 52 -5.04 0.73 -15.38
C ASP A 52 -4.57 -0.38 -16.34
N ILE A 53 -3.36 -0.91 -16.11
CA ILE A 53 -2.75 -1.97 -16.93
C ILE A 53 -2.42 -3.23 -16.12
N ASP A 54 -3.05 -3.41 -14.95
CA ASP A 54 -2.82 -4.53 -14.03
C ASP A 54 -1.34 -4.75 -13.66
N ALA A 55 -0.55 -3.68 -13.65
CA ALA A 55 0.87 -3.67 -13.31
C ALA A 55 1.16 -3.03 -11.95
N GLY A 56 0.12 -2.70 -11.18
CA GLY A 56 0.26 -2.26 -9.80
C GLY A 56 0.87 -3.33 -8.90
N CYS A 57 1.40 -2.90 -7.75
CA CYS A 57 1.89 -3.84 -6.74
C CYS A 57 0.77 -4.84 -6.35
N GLY A 58 1.05 -6.14 -6.46
CA GLY A 58 0.09 -7.21 -6.19
C GLY A 58 -0.80 -7.61 -7.38
N GLN A 59 -0.73 -6.92 -8.52
CA GLN A 59 -1.51 -7.26 -9.73
C GLN A 59 -0.74 -8.08 -10.76
N LEU A 60 0.60 -8.06 -10.70
CA LEU A 60 1.47 -8.84 -11.58
C LEU A 60 1.34 -10.35 -11.29
N ARG A 61 0.45 -11.04 -12.00
CA ARG A 61 0.48 -12.49 -12.15
C ARG A 61 1.20 -12.86 -13.44
N ILE A 62 2.13 -13.81 -13.36
CA ILE A 62 2.46 -14.64 -14.53
C ILE A 62 1.24 -15.53 -14.74
N LYS A 63 0.47 -15.34 -15.82
CA LYS A 63 -0.35 -16.44 -16.35
C LYS A 63 0.66 -17.52 -16.72
N ALA A 64 0.83 -18.53 -15.88
CA ALA A 64 1.43 -19.78 -16.29
C ALA A 64 0.42 -20.44 -17.24
N SER A 65 0.35 -19.93 -18.46
CA SER A 65 -0.27 -20.61 -19.58
C SER A 65 0.79 -21.54 -20.15
N ASN A 66 0.92 -22.72 -19.56
CA ASN A 66 1.32 -23.94 -20.27
C ASN A 66 0.26 -25.00 -19.91
N PRO A 67 -0.30 -25.66 -20.92
CA PRO A 67 0.26 -26.92 -21.37
C PRO A 67 1.41 -26.73 -22.36
#